data_AF-A0A661II67-F1
#
_entry.id   AF-A0A661II67-F1
#
_cell.length_a   1.000
_cell.length_b   1.000
_cell.length_c   1.000
_cell.angle_alpha   90.00
_cell.angle_beta   90.00
_cell.angle_gamma   90.00
#
_symmetry.space_group_name_H-M   'P 1'
#
loop_
_entity.id
_entity.type
_entity.pdbx_description
1 polymer ?
#
loop_
_entity_poly.entity_id
_entity_poly.type
_entity_poly.pdbx_seq_one_letter_code
_entity_poly.pdbx_strand_id
1 'polypeptide(L)'
;MIKKFILLFWFEKKDKTQEHRTFRKSYARFSKHGYKGMKSRLDKEYDDLKKDIVANSQLERRYSTMKTRLFFTILFITALTYTMFLKTELYESKTALMVRDLSSSSPAASLGLGLLGVGSSSQLQDSMIVQEYLTSLDMFLHLDKEFSLIKHYKSEKLDFLERLSEDATMEESLEFYQKRLVINYDEISAILHISYIHTNPETAKKILEFMIESVSNELNEFNRRKAKKQLKFIEMEYAKNKQKMDKSSALLEKYQNDQLLLDPATEATSSSSIMANLEATLIQKSIEYKTKSSYLNADNYELVTLKDEIKEIKNSLAKIKKNLSGTGKDRLNKILFEYERLKMQLEFDKEIYKNALLQLETIKLDVLKEAKTLSIVSKPNLPDGYTYPNKPKIFITLVIAILLIYGIFSMLIAIIRDHKE
;
A
#
# COMPACT_ATOMS: atom_id res chain seq x y z
N MET A 1 51.49 -45.32 0.54
CA MET A 1 52.81 -44.89 0.05
C MET A 1 53.07 -43.41 0.33
N ILE A 2 52.21 -42.49 -0.12
CA ILE A 2 52.34 -41.03 0.09
C ILE A 2 52.44 -40.66 1.59
N LYS A 3 51.57 -41.24 2.44
CA LYS A 3 51.65 -41.09 3.91
C LYS A 3 53.02 -41.48 4.48
N LYS A 4 53.56 -42.63 4.05
CA LYS A 4 54.86 -43.15 4.51
C LYS A 4 56.01 -42.22 4.09
N PHE A 5 55.97 -41.71 2.86
CA PHE A 5 56.93 -40.71 2.36
C PHE A 5 56.89 -39.39 3.15
N ILE A 6 55.71 -38.85 3.45
CA ILE A 6 55.57 -37.58 4.18
C ILE A 6 56.07 -37.72 5.63
N LEU A 7 55.78 -38.85 6.28
CA LEU A 7 56.25 -39.12 7.64
C LEU A 7 57.77 -39.27 7.70
N LEU A 8 58.37 -40.04 6.78
CA LEU A 8 59.83 -40.22 6.68
C LEU A 8 60.56 -38.91 6.31
N PHE A 9 59.98 -38.09 5.42
CA PHE A 9 60.50 -36.75 5.10
C PHE A 9 60.59 -35.84 6.33
N TRP A 10 59.54 -35.83 7.15
CA TRP A 10 59.49 -35.01 8.36
C TRP A 10 60.34 -35.57 9.50
N PHE A 11 60.56 -36.89 9.55
CA PHE A 11 61.50 -37.55 10.47
C PHE A 11 62.94 -37.13 10.17
N GLU A 12 63.39 -37.24 8.91
CA GLU A 12 64.76 -36.88 8.50
C GLU A 12 65.06 -35.38 8.68
N LYS A 13 64.05 -34.50 8.64
CA LYS A 13 64.23 -33.07 8.93
C LYS A 13 64.46 -32.77 10.42
N LYS A 14 63.95 -33.62 11.31
CA LYS A 14 63.98 -33.42 12.77
C LYS A 14 65.22 -34.04 13.40
N ASP A 15 65.65 -35.20 12.90
CA ASP A 15 66.84 -35.88 13.39
C ASP A 15 68.03 -35.60 12.44
N LYS A 16 68.92 -34.70 12.86
CA LYS A 16 70.13 -34.32 12.11
C LYS A 16 71.31 -35.27 12.39
N THR A 17 71.10 -36.39 13.07
CA THR A 17 72.14 -37.40 13.23
C THR A 17 72.44 -38.07 11.88
N GLN A 18 73.72 -38.26 11.56
CA GLN A 18 74.15 -38.76 10.25
C GLN A 18 73.66 -40.18 9.91
N GLU A 19 73.13 -40.93 10.89
CA GLU A 19 72.77 -42.35 10.72
C GLU A 19 71.44 -42.59 9.99
N HIS A 20 70.47 -41.65 10.02
CA HIS A 20 69.12 -41.88 9.47
C HIS A 20 68.73 -40.97 8.29
N ARG A 21 69.64 -40.74 7.32
CA ARG A 21 69.29 -40.13 6.02
C ARG A 21 68.52 -41.11 5.12
N THR A 22 67.22 -41.31 5.35
CA THR A 22 66.39 -42.35 4.72
C THR A 22 65.67 -41.89 3.44
N PHE A 23 65.04 -40.71 3.44
CA PHE A 23 64.29 -40.14 2.32
C PHE A 23 65.20 -39.84 1.11
N ARG A 24 66.35 -39.22 1.33
CA ARG A 24 67.29 -38.87 0.24
C ARG A 24 67.94 -40.13 -0.38
N LYS A 25 68.14 -41.19 0.40
CA LYS A 25 68.68 -42.49 -0.07
C LYS A 25 67.64 -43.34 -0.81
N SER A 26 66.36 -43.26 -0.45
CA SER A 26 65.29 -44.00 -1.13
C SER A 26 64.93 -43.37 -2.48
N TYR A 27 64.87 -42.04 -2.56
CA TYR A 27 64.62 -41.31 -3.82
C TYR A 27 65.76 -41.46 -4.83
N ALA A 28 67.02 -41.35 -4.38
CA ALA A 28 68.21 -41.47 -5.23
C ALA A 28 68.42 -42.87 -5.85
N ARG A 29 67.70 -43.90 -5.38
CA ARG A 29 67.80 -45.28 -5.89
C ARG A 29 66.56 -45.78 -6.62
N PHE A 30 65.53 -44.95 -6.78
CA PHE A 30 64.39 -45.24 -7.66
C PHE A 30 64.86 -45.56 -9.09
N SER A 31 65.89 -44.85 -9.58
CA SER A 31 66.47 -45.10 -10.90
C SER A 31 67.26 -46.42 -11.02
N LYS A 32 67.59 -47.10 -9.91
CA LYS A 32 68.54 -48.23 -9.90
C LYS A 32 67.90 -49.59 -9.55
N HIS A 33 66.75 -49.64 -8.87
CA HIS A 33 66.12 -50.91 -8.40
C HIS A 33 64.62 -51.04 -8.71
N GLY A 34 64.04 -50.09 -9.45
CA GLY A 34 62.62 -50.10 -9.84
C GLY A 34 61.63 -49.94 -8.66
N TYR A 35 60.33 -49.90 -9.00
CA TYR A 35 59.24 -49.60 -8.07
C TYR A 35 59.10 -50.60 -6.91
N LYS A 36 59.30 -51.91 -7.16
CA LYS A 36 59.17 -52.97 -6.14
C LYS A 36 60.27 -52.87 -5.07
N GLY A 37 61.52 -52.61 -5.46
CA GLY A 37 62.64 -52.48 -4.53
C GLY A 37 62.53 -51.22 -3.65
N MET A 38 62.06 -50.11 -4.22
CA MET A 38 61.75 -48.89 -3.46
C MET A 38 60.62 -49.13 -2.45
N LYS A 39 59.52 -49.78 -2.85
CA LYS A 39 58.36 -50.02 -1.98
C LYS A 39 58.72 -50.90 -0.76
N SER A 40 59.43 -52.01 -0.97
CA SER A 40 59.82 -52.92 0.11
C SER A 40 60.73 -52.24 1.16
N ARG A 41 61.64 -51.37 0.73
CA ARG A 41 62.49 -50.60 1.67
C ARG A 41 61.75 -49.46 2.37
N LEU A 42 60.85 -48.77 1.66
CA LEU A 42 59.97 -47.78 2.26
C LEU A 42 59.09 -48.42 3.34
N ASP A 43 58.64 -49.65 3.12
CA ASP A 43 57.86 -50.41 4.10
C ASP A 43 58.74 -50.77 5.32
N LYS A 44 59.98 -51.21 5.11
CA LYS A 44 60.93 -51.51 6.20
C LYS A 44 61.32 -50.27 7.03
N GLU A 45 61.66 -49.15 6.39
CA GLU A 45 62.00 -47.89 7.07
C GLU A 45 60.79 -47.31 7.82
N TYR A 46 59.58 -47.48 7.29
CA TYR A 46 58.35 -47.11 7.99
C TYR A 46 58.07 -48.02 9.20
N ASP A 47 58.35 -49.32 9.10
CA ASP A 47 58.17 -50.26 10.21
C ASP A 47 59.19 -50.00 11.33
N ASP A 48 60.42 -49.61 11.00
CA ASP A 48 61.42 -49.17 11.99
C ASP A 48 61.01 -47.85 12.65
N LEU A 49 60.50 -46.87 11.88
CA LEU A 49 59.91 -45.63 12.42
C LEU A 49 58.72 -45.91 13.34
N LYS A 50 57.92 -46.94 13.05
CA LYS A 50 56.74 -47.32 13.84
C LYS A 50 57.12 -47.90 15.20
N LYS A 51 58.30 -48.51 15.34
CA LYS A 51 58.84 -49.02 16.62
C LYS A 51 59.18 -47.86 17.58
N ASP A 52 59.56 -46.70 17.05
CA ASP A 52 59.76 -45.48 17.84
C ASP A 52 58.43 -44.78 18.13
N ILE A 53 57.75 -45.22 19.19
CA ILE A 53 56.41 -44.77 19.59
C ILE A 53 56.33 -43.23 19.72
N VAL A 54 57.36 -42.60 20.28
CA VAL A 54 57.41 -41.13 20.49
C VAL A 54 57.60 -40.37 19.18
N ALA A 55 58.47 -40.85 18.28
CA ALA A 55 58.69 -40.20 16.98
C ALA A 55 57.48 -40.38 16.06
N ASN A 56 56.92 -41.58 16.02
CA ASN A 56 55.77 -41.91 15.18
C ASN A 56 54.51 -41.14 15.60
N SER A 57 54.22 -41.02 16.91
CA SER A 57 53.08 -40.24 17.41
C SER A 57 53.20 -38.75 17.07
N GLN A 58 54.39 -38.15 17.19
CA GLN A 58 54.63 -36.74 16.81
C GLN A 58 54.50 -36.50 15.31
N LEU A 59 54.92 -37.45 14.48
CA LEU A 59 54.81 -37.36 13.03
C LEU A 59 53.38 -37.58 12.54
N GLU A 60 52.63 -38.52 13.12
CA GLU A 60 51.20 -38.72 12.85
C GLU A 60 50.38 -37.48 13.25
N ARG A 61 50.75 -36.77 14.34
CA ARG A 61 50.17 -35.46 14.71
C ARG A 61 50.38 -34.40 13.62
N ARG A 62 51.59 -34.32 13.05
CA ARG A 62 51.90 -33.41 11.93
C ARG A 62 51.22 -33.82 10.62
N TYR A 63 51.11 -35.11 10.35
CA TYR A 63 50.44 -35.62 9.16
C TYR A 63 48.92 -35.38 9.20
N SER A 64 48.28 -35.57 10.37
CA SER A 64 46.85 -35.28 10.56
C SER A 64 46.53 -33.80 10.35
N THR A 65 47.32 -32.90 10.95
CA THR A 65 47.16 -31.44 10.76
C THR A 65 47.48 -30.98 9.33
N MET A 66 48.44 -31.62 8.65
CA MET A 66 48.69 -31.37 7.22
C MET A 66 47.52 -31.84 6.34
N LYS A 67 46.94 -33.01 6.63
CA LYS A 67 45.81 -33.57 5.86
C LYS A 67 44.57 -32.68 5.98
N THR A 68 44.24 -32.21 7.18
CA THR A 68 43.11 -31.30 7.38
C THR A 68 43.36 -29.97 6.67
N ARG A 69 44.55 -29.37 6.81
CA ARG A 69 44.93 -28.15 6.05
C ARG A 69 44.78 -28.35 4.55
N LEU A 70 45.31 -29.45 4.01
CA LEU A 70 45.23 -29.75 2.58
C LEU A 70 43.77 -29.87 2.09
N PHE A 71 42.92 -30.55 2.85
CA PHE A 71 41.49 -30.67 2.55
C PHE A 71 40.79 -29.31 2.50
N PHE A 72 40.99 -28.47 3.52
CA PHE A 72 40.39 -27.13 3.56
C PHE A 72 40.96 -26.19 2.49
N THR A 73 42.23 -26.33 2.12
CA THR A 73 42.80 -25.57 1.00
C THR A 73 42.22 -26.00 -0.34
N ILE A 74 41.97 -27.29 -0.55
CA ILE A 74 41.32 -27.78 -1.78
C ILE A 74 39.88 -27.24 -1.83
N LEU A 75 39.15 -27.32 -0.72
CA LEU A 75 37.80 -26.78 -0.60
C LEU A 75 37.75 -25.26 -0.87
N PHE A 76 38.76 -24.52 -0.37
CA PHE A 76 38.89 -23.09 -0.64
C PHE A 76 39.09 -22.82 -2.13
N ILE A 77 40.01 -23.54 -2.78
CA ILE A 77 40.33 -23.36 -4.20
C ILE A 77 39.11 -23.73 -5.07
N THR A 78 38.39 -24.81 -4.77
CA THR A 78 37.19 -25.20 -5.53
C THR A 78 36.06 -24.18 -5.37
N ALA A 79 35.81 -23.70 -4.15
CA ALA A 79 34.79 -22.69 -3.91
C ALA A 79 35.16 -21.32 -4.52
N LEU A 80 36.45 -20.97 -4.51
CA LEU A 80 36.96 -19.75 -5.14
C LEU A 80 36.84 -19.80 -6.68
N THR A 81 37.24 -20.92 -7.29
CA THR A 81 37.14 -21.10 -8.74
C THR A 81 35.67 -21.06 -9.20
N TYR A 82 34.76 -21.68 -8.46
CA TYR A 82 33.33 -21.59 -8.71
C TYR A 82 32.81 -20.14 -8.67
N THR A 83 33.09 -19.42 -7.59
CA THR A 83 32.56 -18.06 -7.39
C THR A 83 33.17 -17.01 -8.33
N MET A 84 34.42 -17.19 -8.77
CA MET A 84 35.10 -16.23 -9.65
C MET A 84 34.84 -16.45 -11.13
N PHE A 85 34.67 -17.70 -11.59
CA PHE A 85 34.61 -18.04 -13.01
C PHE A 85 33.29 -18.64 -13.47
N LEU A 86 32.60 -19.42 -12.63
CA LEU A 86 31.39 -20.16 -13.04
C LEU A 86 30.11 -19.40 -12.69
N LYS A 87 30.12 -18.68 -11.56
CA LYS A 87 28.93 -17.95 -11.10
C LYS A 87 28.56 -16.82 -12.06
N THR A 88 27.34 -16.88 -12.60
CA THR A 88 26.79 -15.89 -13.53
C THR A 88 26.80 -14.48 -12.93
N GLU A 89 27.25 -13.52 -13.74
CA GLU A 89 27.22 -12.10 -13.42
C GLU A 89 25.81 -11.55 -13.65
N LEU A 90 25.32 -10.81 -12.67
CA LEU A 90 23.96 -10.29 -12.61
C LEU A 90 24.00 -8.77 -12.42
N TYR A 91 23.27 -8.08 -13.29
CA TYR A 91 23.16 -6.65 -13.36
C TYR A 91 21.83 -6.21 -12.75
N GLU A 92 21.86 -5.17 -11.92
CA GLU A 92 20.70 -4.66 -11.21
C GLU A 92 20.36 -3.26 -11.73
N SER A 93 19.25 -3.12 -12.45
CA SER A 93 18.70 -1.80 -12.80
C SER A 93 17.81 -1.30 -11.67
N LYS A 94 17.89 0.00 -11.36
CA LYS A 94 17.23 0.66 -10.22
C LYS A 94 16.40 1.84 -10.69
N THR A 95 15.28 2.05 -10.02
CA THR A 95 14.41 3.22 -10.16
C THR A 95 13.88 3.62 -8.79
N ALA A 96 13.53 4.89 -8.65
CA ALA A 96 12.83 5.42 -7.50
C ALA A 96 11.55 6.10 -7.98
N LEU A 97 10.43 5.71 -7.39
CA LEU A 97 9.10 6.21 -7.71
C LEU A 97 8.47 6.83 -6.48
N MET A 98 7.69 7.89 -6.68
CA MET A 98 6.81 8.43 -5.66
C MET A 98 5.38 8.38 -6.19
N VAL A 99 4.51 7.67 -5.47
CA VAL A 99 3.08 7.67 -5.78
C VAL A 99 2.49 8.90 -5.11
N ARG A 100 2.10 9.91 -5.89
CA ARG A 100 1.53 11.15 -5.35
C ARG A 100 0.12 11.37 -5.85
N ASP A 101 -0.76 11.69 -4.91
CA ASP A 101 -2.11 12.14 -5.23
C ASP A 101 -2.08 13.62 -5.63
N LEU A 102 -2.37 13.92 -6.89
CA LEU A 102 -2.52 15.31 -7.37
C LEU A 102 -3.90 15.88 -7.03
N SER A 103 -4.88 15.03 -6.65
CA SER A 103 -6.25 15.44 -6.33
C SER A 103 -6.44 15.86 -4.87
N SER A 104 -5.53 15.49 -3.97
CA SER A 104 -5.59 15.86 -2.54
C SER A 104 -5.09 17.27 -2.23
N SER A 105 -5.24 18.22 -3.17
CA SER A 105 -4.94 19.64 -2.97
C SER A 105 -6.18 20.41 -2.51
N SER A 106 -6.95 19.88 -1.55
CA SER A 106 -7.99 20.64 -0.86
C SER A 106 -7.53 20.94 0.57
N PRO A 107 -7.01 22.15 0.85
CA PRO A 107 -6.51 22.54 2.18
C PRO A 107 -7.59 22.52 3.28
N ALA A 108 -8.87 22.44 2.90
CA ALA A 108 -10.00 22.54 3.82
C ALA A 108 -10.29 21.24 4.60
N ALA A 109 -9.94 20.07 4.05
CA ALA A 109 -10.19 18.79 4.72
C ALA A 109 -8.99 18.31 5.58
N SER A 110 -7.78 18.83 5.33
CA SER A 110 -6.55 18.42 6.01
C SER A 110 -6.36 19.06 7.39
N LEU A 111 -7.01 20.20 7.67
CA LEU A 111 -6.81 20.94 8.92
C LEU A 111 -7.46 20.29 10.15
N GLY A 112 -8.47 19.43 9.99
CA GLY A 112 -9.15 18.76 11.11
C GLY A 112 -8.63 17.35 11.44
N LEU A 113 -8.10 16.63 10.44
CA LEU A 113 -7.71 15.21 10.57
C LEU A 113 -6.18 14.99 10.58
N GLY A 114 -5.40 15.99 10.17
CA GLY A 114 -3.93 15.93 10.19
C GLY A 114 -3.34 15.83 11.60
N LEU A 115 -4.01 16.42 12.60
CA LEU A 115 -3.59 16.37 14.02
C LEU A 115 -3.88 15.02 14.71
N LEU A 116 -4.72 14.16 14.11
CA LEU A 116 -5.01 12.81 14.62
C LEU A 116 -4.09 11.74 14.02
N GLY A 117 -3.10 12.11 13.21
CA GLY A 117 -2.16 11.16 12.58
C GLY A 117 -2.76 10.31 11.46
N VAL A 118 -3.96 10.61 10.98
CA VAL A 118 -4.70 9.79 10.00
C VAL A 118 -4.34 10.15 8.53
N GLY A 119 -3.64 11.26 8.31
CA GLY A 119 -3.35 11.82 6.98
C GLY A 119 -2.29 11.11 6.12
N SER A 120 -1.50 10.18 6.69
CA SER A 120 -0.42 9.47 5.98
C SER A 120 -0.84 8.10 5.41
N SER A 121 -2.07 7.65 5.64
CA SER A 121 -2.51 6.29 5.32
C SER A 121 -2.74 6.02 3.82
N SER A 122 -3.18 7.01 3.04
CA SER A 122 -3.53 6.80 1.63
C SER A 122 -2.31 6.57 0.73
N GLN A 123 -1.21 7.29 0.95
CA GLN A 123 0.00 7.16 0.15
C GLN A 123 0.74 5.85 0.41
N LEU A 124 0.72 5.39 1.67
CA LEU A 124 1.23 4.08 2.05
C LEU A 124 0.40 2.96 1.42
N GLN A 125 -0.94 3.05 1.48
CA GLN A 125 -1.82 2.09 0.81
C GLN A 125 -1.59 2.05 -0.71
N ASP A 126 -1.47 3.20 -1.37
CA ASP A 126 -1.21 3.25 -2.82
C ASP A 126 0.14 2.61 -3.17
N SER A 127 1.18 2.83 -2.37
CA SER A 127 2.51 2.22 -2.58
C SER A 127 2.51 0.71 -2.35
N MET A 128 1.75 0.23 -1.36
CA MET A 128 1.56 -1.20 -1.11
C MET A 128 0.77 -1.88 -2.24
N ILE A 129 -0.22 -1.21 -2.82
CA ILE A 129 -0.96 -1.72 -4.00
C ILE A 129 0.00 -1.87 -5.20
N VAL A 130 0.87 -0.89 -5.43
CA VAL A 130 1.89 -0.97 -6.50
C VAL A 130 2.85 -2.13 -6.25
N GLN A 131 3.31 -2.31 -5.01
CA GLN A 131 4.16 -3.44 -4.65
C GLN A 131 3.48 -4.78 -4.93
N GLU A 132 2.23 -4.94 -4.48
CA GLU A 132 1.47 -6.18 -4.68
C GLU A 132 1.26 -6.48 -6.16
N TYR A 133 0.93 -5.47 -6.96
CA TYR A 133 0.78 -5.62 -8.40
C TYR A 133 2.10 -6.02 -9.06
N LEU A 134 3.22 -5.41 -8.68
CA LEU A 134 4.54 -5.78 -9.20
C LEU A 134 4.93 -7.22 -8.85
N THR A 135 4.54 -7.73 -7.67
CA THR A 135 4.81 -9.12 -7.27
C THR A 135 3.79 -10.13 -7.78
N SER A 136 2.71 -9.66 -8.41
CA SER A 136 1.58 -10.50 -8.82
C SER A 136 1.90 -11.41 -10.01
N LEU A 137 1.10 -12.47 -10.14
CA LEU A 137 1.14 -13.36 -11.30
C LEU A 137 0.82 -12.62 -12.61
N ASP A 138 -0.11 -11.67 -12.58
CA ASP A 138 -0.52 -10.93 -13.78
C ASP A 138 0.65 -10.14 -14.37
N MET A 139 1.42 -9.48 -13.51
CA MET A 139 2.61 -8.74 -13.93
C MET A 139 3.70 -9.67 -14.48
N PHE A 140 3.90 -10.82 -13.83
CA PHE A 140 4.83 -11.84 -14.31
C PHE A 140 4.43 -12.37 -15.70
N LEU A 141 3.16 -12.67 -15.93
CA LEU A 141 2.66 -13.14 -17.23
C LEU A 141 2.80 -12.08 -18.32
N HIS A 142 2.57 -10.81 -18.00
CA HIS A 142 2.82 -9.70 -18.93
C HIS A 142 4.29 -9.61 -19.33
N LEU A 143 5.20 -9.74 -18.36
CA LEU A 143 6.64 -9.73 -18.63
C LEU A 143 7.09 -10.97 -19.40
N ASP A 144 6.57 -12.15 -19.08
CA ASP A 144 6.92 -13.38 -19.80
C ASP A 144 6.48 -13.32 -21.27
N LYS A 145 5.30 -12.74 -21.54
CA LYS A 145 4.81 -12.54 -22.90
C LYS A 145 5.74 -11.65 -23.74
N GLU A 146 6.26 -10.57 -23.15
CA GLU A 146 7.11 -9.60 -23.87
C GLU A 146 8.58 -10.02 -23.93
N PHE A 147 9.14 -10.55 -22.83
CA PHE A 147 10.57 -10.83 -22.69
C PHE A 147 10.92 -12.32 -22.67
N SER A 148 9.93 -13.22 -22.70
CA SER A 148 10.14 -14.67 -22.59
C SER A 148 10.97 -15.06 -21.36
N LEU A 149 10.58 -14.55 -20.19
CA LEU A 149 11.28 -14.73 -18.91
C LEU A 149 11.48 -16.20 -18.55
N ILE A 150 10.45 -17.04 -18.69
CA ILE A 150 10.53 -18.48 -18.34
C ILE A 150 11.60 -19.16 -19.18
N LYS A 151 11.66 -18.85 -20.49
CA LYS A 151 12.72 -19.38 -21.38
C LYS A 151 14.11 -18.88 -20.96
N HIS A 152 14.21 -17.62 -20.51
CA HIS A 152 15.47 -17.09 -20.00
C HIS A 152 15.91 -17.81 -18.73
N TYR A 153 14.99 -18.07 -17.80
CA TYR A 153 15.28 -18.73 -16.52
C TYR A 153 15.72 -20.19 -16.68
N LYS A 154 15.31 -20.85 -17.77
CA LYS A 154 15.74 -22.20 -18.15
C LYS A 154 16.99 -22.22 -19.04
N SER A 155 17.48 -21.06 -19.49
CA SER A 155 18.61 -20.96 -20.41
C SER A 155 19.95 -21.32 -19.75
N GLU A 156 20.88 -21.88 -20.52
CA GLU A 156 22.28 -22.15 -20.11
C GLU A 156 23.09 -20.88 -19.83
N LYS A 157 22.54 -19.69 -20.09
CA LYS A 157 23.16 -18.42 -19.67
C LYS A 157 23.23 -18.28 -18.14
N LEU A 158 22.37 -18.99 -17.42
CA LEU A 158 22.40 -19.09 -15.97
C LEU A 158 23.18 -20.34 -15.56
N ASP A 159 24.01 -20.19 -14.53
CA ASP A 159 24.73 -21.27 -13.89
C ASP A 159 23.74 -22.34 -13.36
N PHE A 160 24.18 -23.60 -13.30
CA PHE A 160 23.39 -24.76 -12.90
C PHE A 160 22.67 -24.56 -11.56
N LEU A 161 23.27 -23.85 -10.61
CA LEU A 161 22.66 -23.56 -9.30
C LEU A 161 21.65 -22.40 -9.31
N GLU A 162 21.75 -21.50 -10.29
CA GLU A 162 20.90 -20.31 -10.42
C GLU A 162 19.83 -20.48 -11.49
N ARG A 163 19.82 -21.60 -12.21
CA ARG A 163 18.89 -21.91 -13.29
C ARG A 163 17.61 -22.56 -12.76
N LEU A 164 16.48 -22.26 -13.38
CA LEU A 164 15.21 -22.90 -13.09
C LEU A 164 15.15 -24.32 -13.70
N SER A 165 14.48 -25.26 -13.03
CA SER A 165 14.30 -26.62 -13.55
C SER A 165 13.49 -26.63 -14.86
N GLU A 166 13.76 -27.58 -15.75
CA GLU A 166 12.99 -27.75 -16.99
C GLU A 166 11.52 -28.10 -16.72
N ASP A 167 11.28 -28.88 -15.67
CA ASP A 167 9.93 -29.31 -15.24
C ASP A 167 9.30 -28.34 -14.22
N ALA A 168 9.85 -27.13 -14.06
CA ALA A 168 9.38 -26.18 -13.06
C ALA A 168 7.93 -25.75 -13.28
N THR A 169 7.17 -25.62 -12.19
CA THR A 169 5.77 -25.16 -12.25
C THR A 169 5.69 -23.64 -12.48
N MET A 170 4.48 -23.14 -12.72
CA MET A 170 4.24 -21.70 -12.85
C MET A 170 4.54 -20.96 -11.54
N GLU A 171 4.19 -21.58 -10.40
CA GLU A 171 4.45 -21.04 -9.06
C GLU A 171 5.96 -20.92 -8.79
N GLU A 172 6.75 -21.94 -9.13
CA GLU A 172 8.21 -21.89 -9.01
C GLU A 172 8.83 -20.82 -9.93
N SER A 173 8.26 -20.63 -11.12
CA SER A 173 8.67 -19.58 -12.05
C SER A 173 8.38 -18.18 -11.49
N LEU A 174 7.23 -18.01 -10.84
CA LEU A 174 6.84 -16.77 -10.18
C LEU A 174 7.74 -16.46 -8.98
N GLU A 175 8.02 -17.46 -8.13
CA GLU A 175 8.94 -17.29 -6.99
C GLU A 175 10.34 -16.89 -7.48
N PHE A 176 10.80 -17.49 -8.58
CA PHE A 176 12.07 -17.13 -9.20
C PHE A 176 12.09 -15.68 -9.69
N TYR A 177 11.00 -15.22 -10.32
CA TYR A 177 10.83 -13.81 -10.70
C TYR A 177 10.85 -12.88 -9.48
N GLN A 178 10.08 -13.21 -8.44
CA GLN A 178 10.01 -12.41 -7.20
C GLN A 178 11.38 -12.30 -6.53
N LYS A 179 12.22 -13.35 -6.58
CA LYS A 179 13.61 -13.30 -6.08
C LYS A 179 14.50 -12.32 -6.86
N ARG A 180 14.21 -12.06 -8.14
CA ARG A 180 14.94 -11.11 -9.01
C ARG A 180 14.41 -9.69 -8.88
N LEU A 181 13.24 -9.51 -8.29
CA LEU A 181 12.59 -8.23 -8.07
C LEU A 181 12.82 -7.77 -6.62
N VAL A 182 13.47 -6.61 -6.46
CA VAL A 182 13.73 -6.03 -5.14
C VAL A 182 12.91 -4.76 -5.02
N ILE A 183 11.97 -4.73 -4.08
CA ILE A 183 11.12 -3.58 -3.78
C ILE A 183 11.36 -3.18 -2.33
N ASN A 184 11.74 -1.92 -2.11
CA ASN A 184 11.89 -1.35 -0.78
C ASN A 184 11.11 -0.04 -0.70
N TYR A 185 10.20 0.05 0.26
CA TYR A 185 9.49 1.29 0.57
C TYR A 185 10.21 2.00 1.71
N ASP A 186 10.61 3.26 1.48
CA ASP A 186 11.13 4.13 2.54
C ASP A 186 9.96 4.95 3.11
N GLU A 187 9.53 4.59 4.33
CA GLU A 187 8.42 5.26 5.03
C GLU A 187 8.70 6.74 5.32
N ILE A 188 9.97 7.14 5.48
CA ILE A 188 10.35 8.51 5.83
C ILE A 188 10.25 9.41 4.61
N SER A 189 10.76 8.95 3.47
CA SER A 189 10.75 9.73 2.22
C SER A 189 9.51 9.47 1.35
N ALA A 190 8.71 8.45 1.66
CA ALA A 190 7.59 7.96 0.86
C ALA A 190 8.01 7.59 -0.58
N ILE A 191 9.26 7.10 -0.74
CA ILE A 191 9.83 6.69 -2.02
C ILE A 191 9.83 5.16 -2.09
N LEU A 192 9.34 4.64 -3.22
CA LEU A 192 9.41 3.23 -3.58
C LEU A 192 10.64 2.99 -4.45
N HIS A 193 11.63 2.30 -3.90
CA HIS A 193 12.81 1.85 -4.61
C HIS A 193 12.54 0.49 -5.24
N ILE A 194 12.57 0.42 -6.57
CA ILE A 194 12.37 -0.83 -7.30
C ILE A 194 13.64 -1.14 -8.06
N SER A 195 14.07 -2.38 -7.98
CA SER A 195 15.21 -2.87 -8.73
C SER A 195 14.91 -4.22 -9.34
N TYR A 196 15.43 -4.45 -10.55
CA TYR A 196 15.29 -5.74 -11.22
C TYR A 196 16.65 -6.28 -11.64
N ILE A 197 16.86 -7.56 -11.33
CA ILE A 197 18.12 -8.26 -11.52
C ILE A 197 18.03 -9.14 -12.76
N HIS A 198 18.94 -8.93 -13.72
CA HIS A 198 19.02 -9.74 -14.94
C HIS A 198 20.48 -10.01 -15.34
N THR A 199 20.71 -11.03 -16.16
CA THR A 199 22.05 -11.38 -16.70
C THR A 199 22.57 -10.39 -17.75
N ASN A 200 21.72 -9.50 -18.26
CA ASN A 200 22.05 -8.52 -19.29
C ASN A 200 21.59 -7.13 -18.80
N PRO A 201 22.47 -6.11 -18.76
CA PRO A 201 22.15 -4.78 -18.25
C PRO A 201 21.08 -4.06 -19.08
N GLU A 202 21.09 -4.20 -20.40
CA GLU A 202 20.08 -3.59 -21.28
C GLU A 202 18.71 -4.21 -21.07
N THR A 203 18.66 -5.53 -20.94
CA THR A 203 17.41 -6.25 -20.69
C THR A 203 16.87 -5.93 -19.30
N ALA A 204 17.73 -5.84 -18.28
CA ALA A 204 17.33 -5.42 -16.92
C ALA A 204 16.62 -4.06 -16.95
N LYS A 205 17.21 -3.10 -17.67
CA LYS A 205 16.65 -1.75 -17.83
C LYS A 205 15.31 -1.79 -18.57
N LYS A 206 15.24 -2.48 -19.72
CA LYS A 206 14.00 -2.58 -20.52
C LYS A 206 12.85 -3.22 -19.74
N ILE A 207 13.15 -4.29 -19.00
CA ILE A 207 12.17 -4.95 -18.13
C ILE A 207 11.67 -3.96 -17.08
N LEU A 208 12.57 -3.25 -16.40
CA LEU A 208 12.17 -2.28 -15.37
C LEU A 208 11.36 -1.10 -15.96
N GLU A 209 11.73 -0.58 -17.13
CA GLU A 209 10.95 0.44 -17.86
C GLU A 209 9.54 -0.06 -18.17
N PHE A 210 9.42 -1.28 -18.70
CA PHE A 210 8.13 -1.90 -18.98
C PHE A 210 7.29 -2.12 -17.71
N MET A 211 7.93 -2.46 -16.58
CA MET A 211 7.22 -2.59 -15.32
C MET A 211 6.61 -1.28 -14.84
N ILE A 212 7.38 -0.19 -14.91
CA ILE A 212 6.90 1.15 -14.51
C ILE A 212 5.74 1.58 -15.41
N GLU A 213 5.85 1.36 -16.72
CA GLU A 213 4.79 1.68 -17.67
C GLU A 213 3.52 0.87 -17.40
N SER A 214 3.65 -0.43 -17.14
CA SER A 214 2.53 -1.32 -16.82
C SER A 214 1.82 -0.90 -15.53
N VAL A 215 2.59 -0.57 -14.48
CA VAL A 215 2.04 -0.03 -13.22
C VAL A 215 1.32 1.29 -13.48
N SER A 216 1.92 2.20 -14.24
CA SER A 216 1.31 3.50 -14.53
C SER A 216 -0.01 3.34 -15.29
N ASN A 217 -0.06 2.44 -16.27
CA ASN A 217 -1.26 2.18 -17.04
C ASN A 217 -2.38 1.56 -16.19
N GLU A 218 -2.07 0.56 -15.37
CA GLU A 218 -3.06 -0.09 -14.49
C GLU A 218 -3.57 0.86 -13.41
N LEU A 219 -2.69 1.66 -12.80
CA LEU A 219 -3.07 2.66 -11.81
C LEU A 219 -3.97 3.75 -12.43
N ASN A 220 -3.64 4.21 -13.64
CA ASN A 220 -4.46 5.16 -14.39
C ASN A 220 -5.82 4.57 -14.74
N GLU A 221 -5.89 3.31 -15.17
CA GLU A 221 -7.16 2.63 -15.42
C GLU A 221 -7.98 2.48 -14.13
N PHE A 222 -7.36 2.00 -13.04
CA PHE A 222 -8.01 1.85 -11.74
C PHE A 222 -8.64 3.17 -11.28
N ASN A 223 -7.88 4.25 -11.35
CA ASN A 223 -8.37 5.58 -10.98
C ASN A 223 -9.48 6.06 -11.92
N ARG A 224 -9.35 5.86 -13.23
CA ARG A 224 -10.41 6.18 -14.20
C ARG A 224 -11.70 5.42 -13.90
N ARG A 225 -11.61 4.12 -13.57
CA ARG A 225 -12.76 3.29 -13.16
C ARG A 225 -13.38 3.81 -11.87
N LYS A 226 -12.58 4.16 -10.87
CA LYS A 226 -13.04 4.74 -9.59
C LYS A 226 -13.75 6.07 -9.81
N ALA A 227 -13.13 6.99 -10.54
CA ALA A 227 -13.67 8.30 -10.87
C ALA A 227 -15.01 8.20 -11.63
N LYS A 228 -15.09 7.31 -12.63
CA LYS A 228 -16.34 7.04 -13.36
C LYS A 228 -17.45 6.48 -12.46
N LYS A 229 -17.13 5.57 -11.54
CA LYS A 229 -18.10 5.03 -10.56
C LYS A 229 -18.59 6.12 -9.61
N GLN A 230 -17.68 6.95 -9.10
CA GLN A 230 -17.99 8.05 -8.19
C GLN A 230 -18.84 9.13 -8.88
N LEU A 231 -18.50 9.52 -10.11
CA LEU A 231 -19.30 10.45 -10.91
C LEU A 231 -20.71 9.90 -11.13
N LYS A 232 -20.84 8.64 -11.57
CA LYS A 232 -22.15 8.00 -11.78
C LYS A 232 -22.98 7.95 -10.50
N PHE A 233 -22.37 7.67 -9.35
CA PHE A 233 -23.06 7.67 -8.06
C PHE A 233 -23.64 9.05 -7.73
N ILE A 234 -22.86 10.10 -7.94
CA ILE A 234 -23.25 11.47 -7.60
C ILE A 234 -24.23 12.05 -8.61
N GLU A 235 -24.14 11.69 -9.89
CA GLU A 235 -25.17 11.99 -10.89
C GLU A 235 -26.53 11.38 -10.50
N MET A 236 -26.55 10.15 -10.01
CA MET A 236 -27.78 9.50 -9.51
C MET A 236 -28.33 10.21 -8.28
N GLU A 237 -27.49 10.55 -7.29
CA GLU A 237 -27.93 11.30 -6.11
C GLU A 237 -28.40 12.71 -6.45
N TYR A 238 -27.73 13.41 -7.39
CA TYR A 238 -28.19 14.69 -7.91
C TYR A 238 -29.59 14.59 -8.53
N ALA A 239 -29.81 13.63 -9.44
CA ALA A 239 -31.09 13.44 -10.10
C ALA A 239 -32.22 13.10 -9.10
N LYS A 240 -31.92 12.25 -8.12
CA LYS A 240 -32.85 11.88 -7.03
C LYS A 240 -33.22 13.08 -6.16
N ASN A 241 -32.25 13.90 -5.78
CA ASN A 241 -32.49 15.09 -4.95
C ASN A 241 -33.23 16.18 -5.73
N LYS A 242 -32.94 16.33 -7.03
CA LYS A 242 -33.71 17.19 -7.93
C LYS A 242 -35.18 16.76 -7.99
N GLN A 243 -35.44 15.48 -8.23
CA GLN A 243 -36.81 14.96 -8.26
C GLN A 243 -37.53 15.14 -6.91
N LYS A 244 -36.81 15.02 -5.79
CA LYS A 244 -37.37 15.26 -4.46
C LYS A 244 -37.77 16.74 -4.27
N MET A 245 -36.90 17.67 -4.65
CA MET A 245 -37.19 19.10 -4.64
C MET A 245 -38.40 19.44 -5.53
N ASP A 246 -38.45 18.91 -6.75
CA ASP A 246 -39.55 19.12 -7.69
C ASP A 246 -40.88 18.61 -7.12
N LYS A 247 -40.88 17.44 -6.46
CA LYS A 247 -42.05 16.89 -5.77
C LYS A 247 -42.51 17.79 -4.63
N SER A 248 -41.61 18.28 -3.79
CA SER A 248 -41.93 19.18 -2.70
C SER A 248 -42.47 20.53 -3.21
N SER A 249 -41.92 21.03 -4.32
CA SER A 249 -42.42 22.23 -5.00
C SER A 249 -43.84 22.03 -5.51
N ALA A 250 -44.10 20.92 -6.21
CA ALA A 250 -45.43 20.59 -6.72
C ALA A 250 -46.47 20.36 -5.60
N LEU A 251 -46.05 19.81 -4.45
CA LEU A 251 -46.92 19.66 -3.28
C LEU A 251 -47.30 21.01 -2.69
N LEU A 252 -46.35 21.95 -2.57
CA LEU A 252 -46.63 23.30 -2.10
C LEU A 252 -47.55 24.06 -3.07
N GLU A 253 -47.26 23.99 -4.37
CA GLU A 253 -48.07 24.61 -5.41
C GLU A 253 -49.51 24.07 -5.41
N LYS A 254 -49.66 22.73 -5.36
CA LYS A 254 -50.97 22.09 -5.27
C LYS A 254 -51.72 22.55 -4.02
N TYR A 255 -51.04 22.65 -2.90
CA TYR A 255 -51.66 23.11 -1.66
C TYR A 255 -52.12 24.58 -1.75
N GLN A 256 -51.31 25.47 -2.34
CA GLN A 256 -51.69 26.86 -2.59
C GLN A 256 -52.92 26.95 -3.51
N ASN A 257 -52.95 26.16 -4.58
CA ASN A 257 -54.07 26.10 -5.52
C ASN A 257 -55.35 25.56 -4.88
N ASP A 258 -55.25 24.46 -4.11
CA ASP A 258 -56.39 23.85 -3.42
C ASP A 258 -57.01 24.78 -2.36
N GLN A 259 -56.19 25.64 -1.74
CA GLN A 259 -56.65 26.60 -0.74
C GLN A 259 -56.99 27.98 -1.33
N LEU A 260 -56.72 28.22 -2.63
CA LEU A 260 -56.89 29.53 -3.29
C LEU A 260 -56.17 30.68 -2.58
N LEU A 261 -55.05 30.38 -1.91
CA LEU A 261 -54.29 31.32 -1.07
C LEU A 261 -52.84 31.35 -1.53
N LEU A 262 -52.38 32.52 -1.98
CA LEU A 262 -50.99 32.75 -2.38
C LEU A 262 -50.04 32.74 -1.17
N ASP A 263 -50.41 33.46 -0.11
CA ASP A 263 -49.65 33.52 1.14
C ASP A 263 -50.58 33.59 2.37
N PRO A 264 -50.81 32.46 3.06
CA PRO A 264 -51.67 32.40 4.25
C PRO A 264 -51.21 33.30 5.40
N ALA A 265 -49.92 33.65 5.48
CA ALA A 265 -49.41 34.53 6.54
C ALA A 265 -49.85 35.98 6.30
N THR A 266 -49.84 36.43 5.05
CA THR A 266 -50.37 37.77 4.69
C THR A 266 -51.87 37.84 4.94
N GLU A 267 -52.62 36.79 4.61
CA GLU A 267 -54.06 36.70 4.85
C GLU A 267 -54.39 36.71 6.36
N ALA A 268 -53.62 35.99 7.18
CA ALA A 268 -53.77 35.99 8.64
C ALA A 268 -53.48 37.36 9.26
N THR A 269 -52.47 38.06 8.74
CA THR A 269 -52.12 39.42 9.17
C THR A 269 -53.23 40.40 8.81
N SER A 270 -53.72 40.36 7.56
CA SER A 270 -54.85 41.18 7.09
C SER A 270 -56.11 40.95 7.92
N SER A 271 -56.48 39.68 8.14
CA SER A 271 -57.64 39.30 8.96
C SER A 271 -57.53 39.77 10.41
N SER A 272 -56.32 39.73 10.98
CA SER A 272 -56.05 40.23 12.34
C SER A 272 -56.17 41.76 12.42
N SER A 273 -55.70 42.49 11.40
CA SER A 273 -55.87 43.94 11.31
C SER A 273 -57.35 44.35 11.16
N ILE A 274 -58.12 43.63 10.35
CA ILE A 274 -59.57 43.87 10.21
C ILE A 274 -60.28 43.61 11.55
N MET A 275 -59.92 42.54 12.26
CA MET A 275 -60.46 42.23 13.59
C MET A 275 -60.18 43.38 14.58
N ALA A 276 -58.94 43.86 14.66
CA ALA A 276 -58.57 44.97 15.53
C ALA A 276 -59.35 46.26 15.22
N ASN A 277 -59.54 46.58 13.94
CA ASN A 277 -60.35 47.74 13.52
C ASN A 277 -61.83 47.59 13.90
N LEU A 278 -62.41 46.40 13.75
CA LEU A 278 -63.80 46.13 14.16
C LEU A 278 -63.95 46.15 15.68
N GLU A 279 -62.97 45.67 16.45
CA GLU A 279 -62.97 45.78 17.92
C GLU A 279 -62.90 47.24 18.38
N ALA A 280 -62.03 48.05 17.77
CA ALA A 280 -61.97 49.49 18.04
C ALA A 280 -63.31 50.20 17.74
N THR A 281 -63.91 49.89 16.58
CA THR A 281 -65.22 50.43 16.18
C THR A 281 -66.33 49.98 17.13
N LEU A 282 -66.30 48.71 17.58
CA LEU A 282 -67.26 48.18 18.54
C LEU A 282 -67.19 48.92 19.87
N ILE A 283 -65.98 49.18 20.37
CA ILE A 283 -65.77 49.93 21.62
C ILE A 283 -66.33 51.35 21.48
N GLN A 284 -65.99 52.04 20.38
CA GLN A 284 -66.46 53.40 20.12
C GLN A 284 -68.00 53.47 20.08
N LYS A 285 -68.64 52.58 19.32
CA LYS A 285 -70.10 52.52 19.19
C LYS A 285 -70.79 52.11 20.51
N SER A 286 -70.16 51.23 21.29
CA SER A 286 -70.67 50.84 22.61
C SER A 286 -70.63 52.00 23.62
N ILE A 287 -69.58 52.83 23.59
CA ILE A 287 -69.47 54.05 24.40
C ILE A 287 -70.53 55.06 23.96
N GLU A 288 -70.71 55.25 22.64
CA GLU A 288 -71.74 56.12 22.09
C GLU A 288 -73.14 55.68 22.54
N TYR A 289 -73.43 54.37 22.49
CA TYR A 289 -74.71 53.81 22.93
C TYR A 289 -74.97 54.05 24.40
N LYS A 290 -73.97 53.78 25.26
CA LYS A 290 -74.08 54.00 26.70
C LYS A 290 -74.29 55.48 27.05
N THR A 291 -73.64 56.38 26.32
CA THR A 291 -73.82 57.82 26.50
C THR A 291 -75.23 58.22 26.10
N LYS A 292 -75.68 57.84 24.91
CA LYS A 292 -77.02 58.16 24.38
C LYS A 292 -78.15 57.53 25.21
N SER A 293 -77.97 56.31 25.73
CA SER A 293 -78.98 55.64 26.56
C SER A 293 -79.16 56.26 27.94
N SER A 294 -78.27 57.17 28.36
CA SER A 294 -78.41 57.86 29.64
C SER A 294 -79.44 59.00 29.58
N TYR A 295 -79.76 59.50 28.38
CA TYR A 295 -80.70 60.61 28.19
C TYR A 295 -81.76 60.40 27.09
N LEU A 296 -81.70 59.30 26.31
CA LEU A 296 -82.73 58.94 25.31
C LEU A 296 -83.51 57.68 25.75
N ASN A 297 -84.81 57.64 25.42
CA ASN A 297 -85.67 56.48 25.66
C ASN A 297 -85.29 55.30 24.76
N ALA A 298 -85.49 54.07 25.26
CA ALA A 298 -85.08 52.83 24.59
C ALA A 298 -85.67 52.63 23.18
N ASP A 299 -86.84 53.21 22.90
CA ASP A 299 -87.52 53.13 21.59
C ASP A 299 -87.15 54.28 20.64
N ASN A 300 -86.19 55.13 21.01
CA ASN A 300 -85.69 56.17 20.11
C ASN A 300 -84.97 55.51 18.92
N TYR A 301 -85.34 55.92 17.70
CA TYR A 301 -84.76 55.45 16.44
C TYR A 301 -83.22 55.46 16.43
N GLU A 302 -82.60 56.47 17.03
CA GLU A 302 -81.14 56.61 17.09
C GLU A 302 -80.47 55.57 18.01
N LEU A 303 -81.15 55.12 19.07
CA LEU A 303 -80.65 54.05 19.94
C LEU A 303 -80.83 52.66 19.30
N VAL A 304 -81.95 52.45 18.59
CA VAL A 304 -82.23 51.19 17.89
C VAL A 304 -81.22 50.96 16.77
N THR A 305 -80.97 51.98 15.95
CA THR A 305 -79.97 51.92 14.87
C THR A 305 -78.56 51.62 15.40
N LEU A 306 -78.14 52.30 16.47
CA LEU A 306 -76.83 52.08 17.08
C LEU A 306 -76.70 50.68 17.71
N LYS A 307 -77.79 50.16 18.27
CA LYS A 307 -77.85 48.78 18.78
C LYS A 307 -77.74 47.74 17.67
N ASP A 308 -78.36 47.99 16.53
CA ASP A 308 -78.26 47.13 15.34
C ASP A 308 -76.86 47.18 14.73
N GLU A 309 -76.22 48.34 14.65
CA GLU A 309 -74.82 48.48 14.22
C GLU A 309 -73.86 47.67 15.12
N ILE A 310 -74.01 47.78 16.44
CA ILE A 310 -73.22 47.01 17.42
C ILE A 310 -73.43 45.50 17.22
N LYS A 311 -74.67 45.08 16.95
CA LYS A 311 -75.01 43.67 16.68
C LYS A 311 -74.32 43.17 15.41
N GLU A 312 -74.35 43.94 14.33
CA GLU A 312 -73.69 43.57 13.08
C GLU A 312 -72.15 43.54 13.19
N ILE A 313 -71.55 44.47 13.93
CA ILE A 313 -70.11 44.44 14.24
C ILE A 313 -69.76 43.20 15.05
N LYS A 314 -70.55 42.85 16.08
CA LYS A 314 -70.35 41.62 16.88
C LYS A 314 -70.49 40.35 16.03
N ASN A 315 -71.48 40.31 15.14
CA ASN A 315 -71.67 39.19 14.21
C ASN A 315 -70.47 39.04 13.25
N SER A 316 -69.95 40.15 12.75
CA SER A 316 -68.77 40.19 11.86
C SER A 316 -67.50 39.74 12.59
N LEU A 317 -67.27 40.21 13.82
CA LEU A 317 -66.18 39.75 14.68
C LEU A 317 -66.27 38.25 14.97
N ALA A 318 -67.45 37.73 15.28
CA ALA A 318 -67.66 36.31 15.52
C ALA A 318 -67.35 35.46 14.26
N LYS A 319 -67.73 35.94 13.06
CA LYS A 319 -67.40 35.30 11.78
C LYS A 319 -65.89 35.27 11.54
N ILE A 320 -65.20 36.41 11.68
CA ILE A 320 -63.75 36.50 11.48
C ILE A 320 -63.01 35.63 12.49
N LYS A 321 -63.37 35.70 13.78
CA LYS A 321 -62.76 34.88 14.84
C LYS A 321 -62.96 33.38 14.61
N LYS A 322 -64.12 32.98 14.07
CA LYS A 322 -64.41 31.59 13.69
C LYS A 322 -63.56 31.13 12.50
N ASN A 323 -63.30 31.99 11.52
CA ASN A 323 -62.44 31.67 10.37
C ASN A 323 -60.95 31.57 10.75
N LEU A 324 -60.46 32.43 11.68
CA LEU A 324 -59.09 32.32 12.18
C LEU A 324 -58.87 31.11 13.11
N SER A 325 -59.80 30.87 14.05
CA SER A 325 -59.55 29.99 15.22
C SER A 325 -60.67 29.00 15.56
N GLY A 326 -61.84 29.04 14.91
CA GLY A 326 -63.02 28.22 15.27
C GLY A 326 -62.96 26.78 14.78
N THR A 327 -63.77 25.86 15.32
CA THR A 327 -63.67 24.38 15.16
C THR A 327 -63.97 23.77 13.77
N GLY A 328 -64.03 24.56 12.69
CA GLY A 328 -64.38 24.11 11.33
C GLY A 328 -63.27 23.38 10.56
N LYS A 329 -63.55 22.94 9.32
CA LYS A 329 -62.55 22.32 8.41
C LYS A 329 -61.57 23.34 7.81
N ASP A 330 -62.01 24.59 7.58
CA ASP A 330 -61.25 25.65 6.88
C ASP A 330 -60.62 26.66 7.87
N ARG A 331 -59.84 26.15 8.84
CA ARG A 331 -59.21 27.00 9.88
C ARG A 331 -57.94 27.63 9.31
N LEU A 332 -57.86 28.96 9.33
CA LEU A 332 -56.66 29.67 8.84
C LEU A 332 -55.38 29.23 9.58
N ASN A 333 -55.46 28.99 10.90
CA ASN A 333 -54.32 28.46 11.66
C ASN A 333 -53.82 27.09 11.16
N LYS A 334 -54.74 26.17 10.81
CA LYS A 334 -54.37 24.85 10.27
C LYS A 334 -53.78 25.02 8.87
N ILE A 335 -54.37 25.92 8.07
CA ILE A 335 -53.90 26.20 6.72
C ILE A 335 -52.47 26.74 6.74
N LEU A 336 -52.20 27.69 7.65
CA LEU A 336 -50.89 28.30 7.85
C LEU A 336 -49.85 27.30 8.34
N PHE A 337 -50.19 26.43 9.30
CA PHE A 337 -49.25 25.42 9.80
C PHE A 337 -48.82 24.42 8.72
N GLU A 338 -49.79 23.90 7.95
CA GLU A 338 -49.50 22.97 6.85
C GLU A 338 -48.72 23.65 5.72
N TYR A 339 -49.04 24.91 5.41
CA TYR A 339 -48.26 25.74 4.47
C TYR A 339 -46.81 25.89 4.91
N GLU A 340 -46.56 26.33 6.15
CA GLU A 340 -45.20 26.49 6.67
C GLU A 340 -44.43 25.16 6.73
N ARG A 341 -45.12 24.04 7.03
CA ARG A 341 -44.49 22.71 6.96
C ARG A 341 -44.05 22.36 5.53
N LEU A 342 -44.91 22.56 4.53
CA LEU A 342 -44.59 22.30 3.12
C LEU A 342 -43.49 23.23 2.60
N LYS A 343 -43.52 24.50 2.98
CA LYS A 343 -42.50 25.49 2.65
C LYS A 343 -41.14 25.14 3.26
N MET A 344 -41.12 24.76 4.53
CA MET A 344 -39.90 24.30 5.20
C MET A 344 -39.34 23.02 4.55
N GLN A 345 -40.22 22.10 4.16
CA GLN A 345 -39.82 20.89 3.43
C GLN A 345 -39.20 21.22 2.07
N LEU A 346 -39.77 22.16 1.32
CA LEU A 346 -39.22 22.63 0.05
C LEU A 346 -37.84 23.28 0.24
N GLU A 347 -37.68 24.19 1.21
CA GLU A 347 -36.38 24.82 1.47
C GLU A 347 -35.34 23.79 1.92
N PHE A 348 -35.73 22.80 2.73
CA PHE A 348 -34.84 21.69 3.09
C PHE A 348 -34.40 20.87 1.87
N ASP A 349 -35.33 20.48 1.00
CA ASP A 349 -35.00 19.68 -0.19
C ASP A 349 -34.19 20.50 -1.21
N LYS A 350 -34.40 21.81 -1.29
CA LYS A 350 -33.62 22.75 -2.10
C LYS A 350 -32.19 22.90 -1.58
N GLU A 351 -31.98 22.98 -0.27
CA GLU A 351 -30.64 22.98 0.33
C GLU A 351 -29.90 21.66 0.06
N ILE A 352 -30.59 20.51 0.17
CA ILE A 352 -30.00 19.21 -0.19
C ILE A 352 -29.63 19.18 -1.68
N TYR A 353 -30.53 19.61 -2.56
CA TYR A 353 -30.28 19.69 -4.00
C TYR A 353 -29.06 20.56 -4.32
N LYS A 354 -28.95 21.74 -3.69
CA LYS A 354 -27.82 22.65 -3.86
C LYS A 354 -26.50 21.99 -3.41
N ASN A 355 -26.51 21.29 -2.28
CA ASN A 355 -25.33 20.54 -1.82
C ASN A 355 -24.95 19.41 -2.80
N ALA A 356 -25.92 18.66 -3.31
CA ALA A 356 -25.67 17.62 -4.31
C ALA A 356 -25.11 18.19 -5.62
N LEU A 357 -25.59 19.36 -6.07
CA LEU A 357 -25.05 20.08 -7.22
C LEU A 357 -23.60 20.50 -7.01
N LEU A 358 -23.26 21.07 -5.85
CA LEU A 358 -21.88 21.45 -5.52
C LEU A 358 -20.94 20.24 -5.51
N GLN A 359 -21.39 19.10 -4.96
CA GLN A 359 -20.61 17.85 -4.98
C GLN A 359 -20.42 17.32 -6.40
N LEU A 360 -21.45 17.38 -7.25
CA LEU A 360 -21.37 16.98 -8.66
C LEU A 360 -20.33 17.83 -9.41
N GLU A 361 -20.37 19.16 -9.27
CA GLU A 361 -19.41 20.04 -9.94
C GLU A 361 -17.99 19.83 -9.41
N THR A 362 -17.82 19.62 -8.10
CA THR A 362 -16.51 19.28 -7.52
C THR A 362 -15.95 17.99 -8.13
N ILE A 363 -16.77 16.94 -8.22
CA ILE A 363 -16.33 15.64 -8.72
C ILE A 363 -16.10 15.67 -10.24
N LYS A 364 -16.87 16.45 -11.00
CA LYS A 364 -16.56 16.70 -12.41
C LYS A 364 -15.19 17.37 -12.58
N LEU A 365 -14.88 18.38 -11.76
CA LEU A 365 -13.57 19.03 -11.77
C LEU A 365 -12.45 18.05 -11.40
N ASP A 366 -12.67 17.18 -10.41
CA ASP A 366 -11.69 16.16 -10.01
C ASP A 366 -11.46 15.11 -11.10
N VAL A 367 -12.52 14.70 -11.81
CA VAL A 367 -12.43 13.79 -12.97
C VAL A 367 -11.64 14.46 -14.11
N LEU A 368 -11.85 15.76 -14.35
CA LEU A 368 -11.16 16.54 -15.38
C LEU A 368 -9.68 16.79 -15.07
N LYS A 369 -9.30 16.87 -13.79
CA LYS A 369 -7.92 17.16 -13.37
C LYS A 369 -6.91 16.04 -13.62
N GLU A 370 -7.36 14.90 -14.15
CA GLU A 370 -6.60 13.67 -14.35
C GLU A 370 -6.00 13.10 -13.04
N ALA A 371 -6.20 11.81 -12.86
CA ALA A 371 -5.86 11.12 -11.62
C ALA A 371 -4.35 11.06 -11.36
N LYS A 372 -4.00 10.87 -10.08
CA LYS A 372 -2.67 10.58 -9.52
C LYS A 372 -1.65 10.12 -10.58
N THR A 373 -0.79 11.02 -11.04
CA THR A 373 0.31 10.63 -11.93
C THR A 373 1.43 10.04 -11.08
N LEU A 374 1.84 8.82 -11.42
CA LEU A 374 3.06 8.23 -10.86
C LEU A 374 4.24 9.17 -11.16
N SER A 375 4.81 9.77 -10.12
CA SER A 375 5.94 10.69 -10.29
C SER A 375 7.23 9.87 -10.26
N ILE A 376 7.82 9.67 -11.42
CA ILE A 376 9.12 8.97 -11.55
C ILE A 376 10.20 9.93 -11.01
N VAL A 377 10.77 9.60 -9.85
CA VAL A 377 11.85 10.40 -9.22
C VAL A 377 13.17 10.13 -9.94
N SER A 378 13.42 8.88 -10.31
CA SER A 378 14.57 8.50 -11.14
C SER A 378 14.21 7.44 -12.17
N LYS A 379 14.61 7.66 -13.42
CA LYS A 379 14.40 6.70 -14.51
C LYS A 379 15.27 5.45 -14.31
N PRO A 380 14.85 4.28 -14.81
CA PRO A 380 15.67 3.07 -14.82
C PRO A 380 17.08 3.32 -15.36
N ASN A 381 18.09 3.06 -14.55
CA ASN A 381 19.49 3.25 -14.95
C ASN A 381 20.01 2.03 -15.72
N LEU A 382 20.96 2.26 -16.61
CA LEU A 382 21.76 1.19 -17.21
C LEU A 382 22.89 0.82 -16.22
N PRO A 383 22.96 -0.42 -15.72
CA PRO A 383 24.01 -0.81 -14.78
C PRO A 383 25.39 -0.80 -15.45
N ASP A 384 26.36 -0.10 -14.87
CA ASP A 384 27.74 -0.01 -15.37
C ASP A 384 28.58 -1.28 -15.05
N GLY A 385 28.17 -2.03 -14.01
CA GLY A 385 28.83 -3.26 -13.60
C GLY A 385 27.85 -4.27 -13.01
N TYR A 386 28.32 -5.51 -12.83
CA TYR A 386 27.54 -6.55 -12.16
C TYR A 386 27.44 -6.24 -10.66
N THR A 387 26.22 -6.30 -10.12
CA THR A 387 25.98 -6.14 -8.68
C THR A 387 26.24 -7.44 -7.94
N TYR A 388 25.90 -8.57 -8.58
CA TYR A 388 26.05 -9.91 -8.01
C TYR A 388 26.82 -10.81 -8.97
N PRO A 389 27.71 -11.69 -8.48
CA PRO A 389 28.24 -11.75 -7.12
C PRO A 389 29.17 -10.58 -6.79
N ASN A 390 29.08 -10.03 -5.57
CA ASN A 390 30.06 -9.06 -5.09
C ASN A 390 31.37 -9.79 -4.73
N LYS A 391 32.18 -10.08 -5.75
CA LYS A 391 33.40 -10.92 -5.71
C LYS A 391 34.33 -10.60 -4.52
N PRO A 392 34.67 -9.34 -4.19
CA PRO A 392 35.55 -9.05 -3.05
C PRO A 392 34.90 -9.40 -1.70
N LYS A 393 33.60 -9.13 -1.52
CA LYS A 393 32.88 -9.48 -0.30
C LYS A 393 32.82 -11.00 -0.12
N ILE A 394 32.46 -11.72 -1.18
CA ILE A 394 32.37 -13.18 -1.16
C ILE A 394 33.74 -13.80 -0.86
N PHE A 395 34.82 -13.28 -1.44
CA PHE A 395 36.17 -13.74 -1.14
C PHE A 395 36.48 -13.63 0.36
N ILE A 396 36.27 -12.47 0.96
CA ILE A 396 36.53 -12.23 2.39
C ILE A 396 35.65 -13.14 3.25
N THR A 397 34.34 -13.22 2.96
CA THR A 397 33.42 -14.09 3.69
C THR A 397 33.83 -15.55 3.61
N LEU A 398 34.27 -16.01 2.44
CA LEU A 398 34.69 -17.39 2.21
C LEU A 398 35.99 -17.72 2.95
N VAL A 399 36.96 -16.80 2.97
CA VAL A 399 38.17 -16.92 3.81
C VAL A 399 37.80 -17.04 5.29
N ILE A 400 36.96 -16.15 5.80
CA ILE A 400 36.56 -16.14 7.21
C ILE A 400 35.80 -17.43 7.57
N ALA A 401 34.83 -17.83 6.74
CA ALA A 401 34.03 -19.03 6.97
C ALA A 401 34.90 -20.30 7.01
N ILE A 402 35.83 -20.44 6.07
CA ILE A 402 36.74 -21.60 6.05
C ILE A 402 37.71 -21.59 7.22
N LEU A 403 38.20 -20.42 7.65
CA LEU A 403 39.03 -20.31 8.86
C LEU A 403 38.26 -20.70 10.12
N LEU A 404 37.00 -20.27 10.26
CA LEU A 404 36.14 -20.65 11.39
C LEU A 404 35.87 -22.15 11.41
N ILE A 405 35.45 -22.73 10.29
CA ILE A 405 35.20 -24.17 10.17
C ILE A 405 36.49 -24.95 10.46
N TYR A 406 37.62 -24.52 9.90
CA TYR A 406 38.93 -25.12 10.19
C TYR A 406 39.27 -25.03 11.68
N GLY A 407 39.01 -23.89 12.34
CA GLY A 407 39.21 -23.70 13.78
C GLY A 407 38.38 -24.68 14.61
N ILE A 408 37.09 -24.81 14.30
CA ILE A 408 36.18 -25.75 14.97
C ILE A 408 36.65 -27.19 14.78
N PHE A 409 36.96 -27.60 13.55
CA PHE A 409 37.47 -28.95 13.26
C PHE A 409 38.80 -29.22 13.96
N SER A 410 39.70 -28.23 13.99
CA SER A 410 40.98 -28.35 14.69
C SER A 410 40.78 -28.49 16.20
N MET A 411 39.79 -27.79 16.78
CA MET A 411 39.43 -27.90 18.19
C MET A 411 38.79 -29.26 18.51
N LEU A 412 37.85 -29.74 17.68
CA LEU A 412 37.25 -31.06 17.84
C LEU A 412 38.30 -32.18 17.78
N ILE A 413 39.22 -32.11 16.81
CA ILE A 413 40.34 -33.07 16.72
C ILE A 413 41.25 -32.96 17.95
N ALA A 414 41.44 -31.76 18.51
CA ALA A 414 42.21 -31.60 19.73
C ALA A 414 41.49 -32.22 20.94
N ILE A 415 40.18 -32.01 21.10
CA ILE A 415 39.37 -32.56 22.20
C ILE A 415 39.31 -34.09 22.14
N ILE A 416 39.01 -34.67 20.97
CA ILE A 416 38.99 -36.13 20.77
C ILE A 416 40.35 -36.74 21.09
N ARG A 417 41.43 -36.01 20.77
CA ARG A 417 42.79 -36.46 21.06
C ARG A 417 43.10 -36.39 22.56
N ASP A 418 42.67 -35.33 23.24
CA ASP A 418 42.87 -35.14 24.68
C ASP A 418 42.13 -36.20 25.51
N HIS A 419 40.98 -36.67 25.02
CA HIS A 419 40.22 -37.77 25.65
C HIS A 419 40.72 -39.18 25.30
N LYS A 420 41.68 -39.30 24.37
CA LYS A 420 42.23 -40.59 23.93
C LYS A 420 43.58 -40.91 24.55
N GLU A 421 44.28 -39.90 25.07
CA GLU A 421 45.43 -40.04 25.97
C GLU A 421 44.93 -40.27 27.39
#